data_AF-A0A2E1FTK9-F1
#
_entry.id   AF-A0A2E1FTK9-F1
#
_cell.length_a   1.000
_cell.length_b   1.000
_cell.length_c   1.000
_cell.angle_alpha   90.00
_cell.angle_beta   90.00
_cell.angle_gamma   90.00
#
_symmetry.space_group_name_H-M   'P 1'
#
loop_
_entity.id
_entity.type
_entity.pdbx_description
1 polymer ?
#
loop_
_entity_poly.entity_id
_entity_poly.type
_entity_poly.pdbx_seq_one_letter_code
_entity_poly.pdbx_strand_id
1 'polypeptide(L)'
;MCVLTHETLTPLTWSADRGLQLWQQSWALRNSSDPPSTVLVDLRKRPFIAKTDHELKTILSERELKHWRELKRANDREDYLARTALLRTLLGRMLQREASAIEFRTGIHGKPELIGNQRVQFNISHSGAWLLMAFHPSQQVGVDVQKIDDTLNWRPIAERCIASSATETILEQPERHQQEYFIQYWCELEALLKCRGHGLSGLNRGEPSAQANEEHIWTVRVQKGYRAAAAQSPKRFRSQS
;
A
#
# COMPACT_ATOMS: atom_id res chain seq x y z
N MET A 1 12.85 -16.03 18.77
CA MET A 1 13.50 -14.78 18.34
C MET A 1 13.04 -14.42 16.93
N CYS A 2 11.96 -13.65 16.78
CA CYS A 2 11.50 -13.21 15.45
C CYS A 2 11.01 -11.76 15.52
N VAL A 3 11.89 -10.85 15.95
CA VAL A 3 11.80 -9.46 15.50
C VAL A 3 12.61 -9.44 14.23
N LEU A 4 11.95 -9.69 13.09
CA LEU A 4 12.63 -9.54 11.80
C LEU A 4 13.01 -8.07 11.69
N THR A 5 14.30 -7.76 11.87
CA THR A 5 14.84 -6.45 11.59
C THR A 5 14.85 -6.28 10.08
N HIS A 6 13.68 -5.95 9.53
CA HIS A 6 13.55 -5.65 8.12
C HIS A 6 14.27 -4.34 7.82
N GLU A 7 14.84 -4.27 6.62
CA GLU A 7 15.33 -3.00 6.07
C GLU A 7 14.19 -1.96 6.08
N THR A 8 14.54 -0.69 6.27
CA THR A 8 13.56 0.39 6.31
C THR A 8 13.54 1.18 5.02
N LEU A 9 12.37 1.24 4.36
CA LEU A 9 12.14 2.15 3.24
C LEU A 9 11.70 3.52 3.75
N THR A 10 12.28 4.56 3.16
CA THR A 10 11.81 5.94 3.36
C THR A 10 10.96 6.33 2.16
N PRO A 11 9.63 6.50 2.32
CA PRO A 11 8.76 6.83 1.21
C PRO A 11 8.98 8.27 0.74
N LEU A 12 8.74 8.52 -0.54
CA LEU A 12 8.58 9.88 -1.04
C LEU A 12 7.33 10.48 -0.38
N THR A 13 7.54 11.49 0.47
CA THR A 13 6.43 12.22 1.08
C THR A 13 5.83 13.16 0.04
N TRP A 14 4.58 12.94 -0.32
CA TRP A 14 3.90 13.71 -1.34
C TRP A 14 3.65 15.15 -0.88
N SER A 15 3.90 16.08 -1.78
CA SER A 15 3.47 17.47 -1.69
C SER A 15 2.86 17.87 -3.02
N ALA A 16 1.86 18.72 -3.00
CA ALA A 16 1.20 19.14 -4.24
C ALA A 16 2.10 19.98 -5.16
N ASP A 17 3.04 20.77 -4.60
CA ASP A 17 3.93 21.63 -5.39
C ASP A 17 5.04 20.85 -6.11
N ARG A 18 5.63 19.86 -5.42
CA ARG A 18 6.84 19.18 -5.91
C ARG A 18 6.68 17.67 -6.10
N GLY A 19 5.59 17.09 -5.60
CA GLY A 19 5.38 15.64 -5.57
C GLY A 19 5.50 15.01 -6.95
N LEU A 20 4.90 15.64 -7.98
CA LEU A 20 4.95 15.11 -9.34
C LEU A 20 6.35 15.17 -9.95
N GLN A 21 7.08 16.28 -9.74
CA GLN A 21 8.44 16.45 -10.23
C GLN A 21 9.40 15.44 -9.56
N LEU A 22 9.35 15.35 -8.23
CA LEU A 22 10.17 14.42 -7.46
C LEU A 22 9.84 12.97 -7.83
N TRP A 23 8.56 12.66 -8.05
CA TRP A 23 8.13 11.35 -8.52
C TRP A 23 8.74 11.00 -9.88
N GLN A 24 8.66 11.91 -10.87
CA GLN A 24 9.20 11.67 -12.20
C GLN A 24 10.71 11.41 -12.17
N GLN A 25 11.46 12.20 -11.39
CA GLN A 25 12.90 12.02 -11.21
C GLN A 25 13.22 10.68 -10.55
N SER A 26 12.47 10.31 -9.51
CA SER A 26 12.66 9.04 -8.80
C SER A 26 12.32 7.83 -9.66
N TRP A 27 11.23 7.90 -10.44
CA TRP A 27 10.76 6.77 -11.25
C TRP A 27 11.62 6.53 -12.48
N ALA A 28 12.13 7.58 -13.12
CA ALA A 28 12.90 7.48 -14.37
C ALA A 28 14.21 6.69 -14.23
N LEU A 29 14.77 6.61 -13.02
CA LEU A 29 16.08 5.99 -12.74
C LEU A 29 15.96 4.54 -12.24
N ARG A 30 14.76 3.95 -12.27
CA ARG A 30 14.45 2.67 -11.61
C ARG A 30 14.89 1.46 -12.42
N ASN A 31 15.55 0.54 -11.75
CA ASN A 31 15.90 -0.78 -12.24
C ASN A 31 14.98 -1.87 -11.66
N SER A 32 14.95 -3.03 -12.31
CA SER A 32 14.21 -4.20 -11.83
C SER A 32 14.81 -4.86 -10.60
N SER A 33 16.00 -4.44 -10.16
CA SER A 33 16.64 -4.86 -8.90
C SER A 33 16.26 -4.00 -7.70
N ASP A 34 15.66 -2.84 -7.92
CA ASP A 34 15.44 -1.87 -6.84
C ASP A 34 14.27 -2.31 -5.94
N PRO A 35 14.30 -1.96 -4.64
CA PRO A 35 13.14 -2.07 -3.76
C PRO A 35 11.93 -1.31 -4.32
N PRO A 36 10.69 -1.54 -3.87
CA PRO A 36 9.52 -0.85 -4.40
C PRO A 36 9.57 0.67 -4.14
N SER A 37 9.15 1.47 -5.12
CA SER A 37 8.99 2.91 -4.95
C SER A 37 7.77 3.14 -4.08
N THR A 38 7.95 3.75 -2.91
CA THR A 38 6.86 4.04 -1.99
C THR A 38 6.56 5.54 -1.94
N VAL A 39 5.27 5.89 -1.93
CA VAL A 39 4.77 7.27 -1.84
C VAL A 39 3.81 7.36 -0.66
N LEU A 40 4.08 8.30 0.25
CA LEU A 40 3.27 8.54 1.43
C LEU A 40 2.56 9.90 1.30
N VAL A 41 1.24 9.91 1.45
CA VAL A 41 0.38 11.06 1.19
C VAL A 41 -0.45 11.37 2.42
N ASP A 42 -0.41 12.64 2.87
CA ASP A 42 -1.32 13.17 3.89
C ASP A 42 -2.57 13.73 3.21
N LEU A 43 -3.70 13.01 3.29
CA LEU A 43 -4.94 13.39 2.62
C LEU A 43 -5.51 14.71 3.13
N ARG A 44 -5.23 15.08 4.38
CA ARG A 44 -5.65 16.36 4.99
C ARG A 44 -5.04 17.58 4.29
N LYS A 45 -3.89 17.40 3.64
CA LYS A 45 -3.16 18.49 2.97
C LYS A 45 -3.66 18.78 1.57
N ARG A 46 -4.71 18.08 1.10
CA ARG A 46 -5.22 18.15 -0.28
C ARG A 46 -4.08 18.00 -1.29
N PRO A 47 -3.75 16.77 -1.72
CA PRO A 47 -2.54 16.49 -2.51
C PRO A 47 -2.49 17.16 -3.90
N PHE A 48 -3.50 17.97 -4.23
CA PHE A 48 -3.57 18.85 -5.37
C PHE A 48 -3.83 20.28 -4.88
N ILE A 49 -2.86 21.19 -5.04
CA ILE A 49 -2.98 22.59 -4.62
C ILE A 49 -3.86 23.40 -5.58
N ALA A 50 -3.85 23.06 -6.88
CA ALA A 50 -4.48 23.87 -7.92
C ALA A 50 -5.72 23.24 -8.58
N LYS A 51 -6.02 21.96 -8.32
CA LYS A 51 -7.17 21.30 -8.96
C LYS A 51 -8.41 21.42 -8.09
N THR A 52 -9.46 21.95 -8.67
CA THR A 52 -10.82 21.91 -8.15
C THR A 52 -11.37 20.48 -8.15
N ASP A 53 -12.38 20.21 -7.33
CA ASP A 53 -13.12 18.96 -7.37
C ASP A 53 -13.65 18.61 -8.76
N HIS A 54 -14.04 19.62 -9.54
CA HIS A 54 -14.50 19.43 -10.90
C HIS A 54 -13.39 18.87 -11.80
N GLU A 55 -12.19 19.47 -11.74
CA GLU A 55 -11.01 19.01 -12.48
C GLU A 55 -10.49 17.65 -12.02
N LEU A 56 -10.68 17.28 -10.76
CA LEU A 56 -10.34 15.93 -10.29
C LEU A 56 -11.34 14.91 -10.82
N LYS A 57 -12.63 15.25 -10.88
CA LYS A 57 -13.68 14.35 -11.39
C LYS A 57 -13.50 14.00 -12.87
N THR A 58 -12.95 14.89 -13.68
CA THR A 58 -12.67 14.59 -15.11
C THR A 58 -11.57 13.54 -15.31
N ILE A 59 -10.81 13.21 -14.26
CA ILE A 59 -9.77 12.17 -14.28
C ILE A 59 -10.36 10.78 -13.99
N LEU A 60 -11.47 10.72 -13.26
CA LEU A 60 -12.10 9.46 -12.86
C LEU A 60 -12.89 8.84 -14.01
N SER A 61 -12.93 7.51 -14.03
CA SER A 61 -13.84 6.74 -14.87
C SER A 61 -15.29 6.85 -14.38
N GLU A 62 -16.26 6.53 -15.26
CA GLU A 62 -17.68 6.51 -14.88
C GLU A 62 -17.99 5.56 -13.71
N ARG A 63 -17.30 4.42 -13.62
CA ARG A 63 -17.44 3.49 -12.50
C ARG A 63 -16.99 4.11 -11.18
N GLU A 64 -15.85 4.80 -11.18
CA GLU A 64 -15.33 5.48 -9.99
C GLU A 64 -16.19 6.69 -9.62
N LEU A 65 -16.70 7.45 -10.60
CA LEU A 65 -17.64 8.54 -10.38
C LEU A 65 -18.95 8.04 -9.76
N LYS A 66 -19.47 6.89 -10.23
CA LYS A 66 -20.65 6.26 -9.63
C LYS A 66 -20.38 5.89 -8.17
N HIS A 67 -19.28 5.20 -7.88
CA HIS A 67 -18.93 4.85 -6.51
C HIS A 67 -18.73 6.08 -5.62
N TRP A 68 -18.06 7.12 -6.13
CA TRP A 68 -17.90 8.39 -5.43
C TRP A 68 -19.24 9.05 -5.07
N ARG A 69 -20.25 8.98 -5.95
CA ARG A 69 -21.60 9.50 -5.66
C ARG A 69 -22.34 8.71 -4.57
N GLU A 70 -22.05 7.42 -4.44
CA GLU A 70 -22.68 6.51 -3.45
C GLU A 70 -22.11 6.67 -2.03
N LEU A 71 -20.91 7.24 -1.89
CA LEU A 71 -20.29 7.51 -0.59
C LEU A 71 -21.09 8.56 0.20
N LYS A 72 -21.48 8.19 1.42
CA LYS A 72 -22.40 8.99 2.25
C LYS A 72 -21.74 10.20 2.90
N ARG A 73 -20.50 10.06 3.39
CA ARG A 73 -19.80 11.11 4.14
C ARG A 73 -19.01 12.00 3.17
N ALA A 74 -18.99 13.31 3.42
CA ALA A 74 -18.24 14.25 2.60
C ALA A 74 -16.73 13.96 2.63
N ASN A 75 -16.17 13.68 3.82
CA ASN A 75 -14.76 13.35 3.96
C ASN A 75 -14.37 12.09 3.17
N ASP A 76 -15.18 11.02 3.24
CA ASP A 76 -14.94 9.80 2.47
C ASP A 76 -14.92 10.08 0.96
N ARG A 77 -15.79 10.98 0.48
CA ARG A 77 -15.82 11.44 -0.92
C ARG A 77 -14.58 12.22 -1.31
N GLU A 78 -14.12 13.13 -0.47
CA GLU A 78 -12.91 13.92 -0.70
C GLU A 78 -11.67 13.01 -0.73
N ASP A 79 -11.53 12.11 0.25
CA ASP A 79 -10.42 11.15 0.34
C ASP A 79 -10.42 10.18 -0.84
N TYR A 80 -11.59 9.68 -1.24
CA TYR A 80 -11.72 8.81 -2.40
C TYR A 80 -11.31 9.52 -3.69
N LEU A 81 -11.77 10.77 -3.88
CA LEU A 81 -11.43 11.57 -5.06
C LEU A 81 -9.93 11.84 -5.13
N ALA A 82 -9.34 12.29 -4.01
CA ALA A 82 -7.91 12.59 -3.92
C ALA A 82 -7.05 11.35 -4.20
N ARG A 83 -7.36 10.22 -3.56
CA ARG A 83 -6.64 8.94 -3.76
C ARG A 83 -6.70 8.46 -5.20
N THR A 84 -7.91 8.44 -5.77
CA THR A 84 -8.17 7.88 -7.10
C THR A 84 -7.54 8.76 -8.19
N ALA A 85 -7.71 10.08 -8.10
CA ALA A 85 -7.09 11.01 -9.03
C ALA A 85 -5.56 10.97 -8.96
N LEU A 86 -4.98 10.82 -7.76
CA LEU A 86 -3.53 10.78 -7.59
C LEU A 86 -2.95 9.49 -8.16
N LEU A 87 -3.55 8.35 -7.86
CA LEU A 87 -3.13 7.07 -8.42
C LEU A 87 -3.16 7.10 -9.96
N ARG A 88 -4.27 7.57 -10.56
CA ARG A 88 -4.41 7.70 -12.01
C ARG A 88 -3.37 8.65 -12.61
N THR A 89 -3.11 9.77 -11.94
CA THR A 89 -2.08 10.74 -12.37
C THR A 89 -0.68 10.12 -12.36
N LEU A 90 -0.31 9.45 -11.28
CA LEU A 90 1.00 8.80 -11.14
C LEU A 90 1.18 7.70 -12.20
N LEU A 91 0.19 6.82 -12.35
CA LEU A 91 0.22 5.76 -13.36
C LEU A 91 0.24 6.32 -14.78
N GLY A 92 -0.55 7.37 -15.06
CA GLY A 92 -0.54 8.06 -16.35
C GLY A 92 0.86 8.56 -16.72
N ARG A 93 1.60 9.14 -15.77
CA ARG A 93 2.99 9.55 -16.01
C ARG A 93 3.92 8.37 -16.27
N MET A 94 3.81 7.28 -15.50
CA MET A 94 4.66 6.10 -15.69
C MET A 94 4.39 5.41 -17.03
N LEU A 95 3.14 5.42 -17.48
CA LEU A 95 2.66 4.74 -18.68
C LEU A 95 2.63 5.64 -19.91
N GLN A 96 2.98 6.93 -19.77
CA GLN A 96 2.87 7.96 -20.80
C GLN A 96 1.47 8.02 -21.43
N ARG A 97 0.44 7.98 -20.58
CA ARG A 97 -0.98 8.05 -20.96
C ARG A 97 -1.68 9.14 -20.16
N GLU A 98 -2.75 9.66 -20.72
CA GLU A 98 -3.67 10.52 -19.98
C GLU A 98 -4.23 9.78 -18.75
N ALA A 99 -4.32 10.48 -17.62
CA ALA A 99 -4.76 9.89 -16.35
C ALA A 99 -6.20 9.35 -16.44
N SER A 100 -7.06 10.04 -17.20
CA SER A 100 -8.43 9.60 -17.48
C SER A 100 -8.49 8.30 -18.31
N ALA A 101 -7.50 8.07 -19.16
CA ALA A 101 -7.40 6.90 -20.02
C ALA A 101 -6.81 5.65 -19.32
N ILE A 102 -6.49 5.72 -18.03
CA ILE A 102 -6.03 4.56 -17.26
C ILE A 102 -7.22 3.65 -16.93
N GLU A 103 -7.13 2.39 -17.33
CA GLU A 103 -8.18 1.42 -17.10
C GLU A 103 -7.76 0.39 -16.05
N PHE A 104 -8.67 0.11 -15.13
CA PHE A 104 -8.48 -0.89 -14.09
C PHE A 104 -9.52 -2.00 -14.21
N ARG A 105 -9.07 -3.23 -13.95
CA ARG A 105 -9.95 -4.33 -13.59
C ARG A 105 -9.88 -4.58 -12.09
N THR A 106 -10.92 -5.21 -11.56
CA THR A 106 -10.93 -5.68 -10.18
C THR A 106 -10.28 -7.06 -10.14
N GLY A 107 -9.14 -7.19 -9.48
CA GLY A 107 -8.46 -8.46 -9.24
C GLY A 107 -9.16 -9.31 -8.17
N ILE A 108 -8.61 -10.49 -7.88
CA ILE A 108 -9.23 -11.57 -7.09
C ILE A 108 -9.76 -11.11 -5.71
N HIS A 109 -9.12 -10.14 -5.07
CA HIS A 109 -9.53 -9.62 -3.75
C HIS A 109 -9.83 -8.12 -3.74
N GLY A 110 -10.35 -7.59 -4.84
CA GLY A 110 -10.67 -6.17 -4.93
C GLY A 110 -9.47 -5.26 -5.22
N LYS A 111 -8.25 -5.81 -5.29
CA LYS A 111 -7.04 -5.08 -5.71
C LYS A 111 -7.25 -4.56 -7.13
N PRO A 112 -7.10 -3.25 -7.39
CA PRO A 112 -7.13 -2.72 -8.74
C PRO A 112 -5.90 -3.20 -9.52
N GLU A 113 -6.10 -3.67 -10.74
CA GLU A 113 -5.04 -4.09 -11.66
C GLU A 113 -5.15 -3.33 -12.98
N LEU A 114 -4.01 -2.95 -13.56
CA LEU A 114 -3.99 -2.27 -14.87
C LEU A 114 -4.46 -3.20 -16.00
N ILE A 115 -5.34 -2.71 -16.86
CA ILE A 115 -5.71 -3.38 -18.11
C ILE A 115 -4.69 -3.04 -19.20
N GLY A 116 -4.29 -4.06 -19.99
CA GLY A 116 -3.46 -3.87 -21.18
C GLY A 116 -1.98 -3.57 -20.91
N ASN A 117 -1.53 -3.57 -19.65
CA ASN A 117 -0.12 -3.35 -19.32
C ASN A 117 0.34 -4.17 -18.10
N GLN A 118 1.40 -4.96 -18.26
CA GLN A 118 2.02 -5.74 -17.17
C GLN A 118 3.35 -5.16 -16.65
N ARG A 119 3.80 -4.02 -17.20
CA ARG A 119 5.09 -3.37 -16.92
C ARG A 119 5.08 -2.44 -15.70
N VAL A 120 3.94 -2.27 -15.04
CA VAL A 120 3.89 -1.55 -13.75
C VAL A 120 3.00 -2.34 -12.81
N GLN A 121 3.59 -2.79 -11.71
CA GLN A 121 2.88 -3.38 -10.59
C GLN A 121 2.72 -2.31 -9.53
N PHE A 122 1.55 -2.27 -8.90
CA PHE A 122 1.28 -1.28 -7.86
C PHE A 122 0.37 -1.85 -6.77
N ASN A 123 0.40 -1.22 -5.61
CA ASN A 123 -0.55 -1.47 -4.54
C ASN A 123 -0.76 -0.20 -3.72
N ILE A 124 -1.93 -0.10 -3.08
CA ILE A 124 -2.31 1.04 -2.25
C ILE A 124 -2.86 0.53 -0.92
N SER A 125 -2.59 1.27 0.16
CA SER A 125 -3.25 1.10 1.44
C SER A 125 -3.54 2.47 2.05
N HIS A 126 -4.58 2.55 2.87
CA HIS A 126 -4.90 3.78 3.58
C HIS A 126 -5.40 3.44 4.98
N SER A 127 -5.05 4.28 5.95
CA SER A 127 -5.57 4.22 7.31
C SER A 127 -5.57 5.61 7.90
N GLY A 128 -6.70 6.00 8.50
CA GLY A 128 -6.93 7.39 8.91
C GLY A 128 -6.69 8.37 7.76
N ALA A 129 -5.82 9.34 8.00
CA ALA A 129 -5.49 10.39 7.03
C ALA A 129 -4.38 10.04 6.04
N TRP A 130 -3.78 8.84 6.14
CA TRP A 130 -2.59 8.49 5.37
C TRP A 130 -2.90 7.49 4.28
N LEU A 131 -2.36 7.79 3.11
CA LEU A 131 -2.38 6.93 1.93
C LEU A 131 -0.95 6.56 1.59
N LEU A 132 -0.68 5.26 1.55
CA LEU A 132 0.58 4.68 1.13
C LEU A 132 0.38 3.98 -0.22
N MET A 133 1.25 4.27 -1.17
CA MET A 133 1.29 3.60 -2.47
C MET A 133 2.66 2.96 -2.69
N ALA A 134 2.70 1.79 -3.32
CA ALA A 134 3.91 1.17 -3.83
C ALA A 134 3.81 0.93 -5.34
N PHE A 135 4.95 1.05 -6.02
CA PHE A 135 5.09 0.81 -7.46
C PHE A 135 6.38 0.04 -7.76
N HIS A 136 6.34 -0.85 -8.74
CA HIS A 136 7.52 -1.57 -9.25
C HIS A 136 7.38 -1.88 -10.75
N PRO A 137 8.47 -1.84 -11.55
CA PRO A 137 8.41 -2.05 -13.00
C PRO A 137 8.08 -3.49 -13.46
N SER A 138 8.14 -4.50 -12.58
CA SER A 138 7.97 -5.90 -13.03
C SER A 138 7.60 -6.95 -11.98
N GLN A 139 7.72 -6.64 -10.69
CA GLN A 139 7.54 -7.61 -9.60
C GLN A 139 6.31 -7.19 -8.83
N GLN A 140 5.55 -8.17 -8.36
CA GLN A 140 4.37 -7.88 -7.58
C GLN A 140 4.78 -7.13 -6.32
N VAL A 141 3.94 -6.18 -5.92
CA VAL A 141 4.12 -5.41 -4.71
C VAL A 141 2.84 -5.37 -3.90
N GLY A 142 3.02 -5.26 -2.59
CA GLY A 142 1.97 -5.01 -1.61
C GLY A 142 2.44 -3.99 -0.59
N VAL A 143 1.52 -3.18 -0.08
CA VAL A 143 1.78 -2.24 1.02
C VAL A 143 0.64 -2.29 2.01
N ASP A 144 0.97 -2.02 3.26
CA ASP A 144 -0.02 -1.72 4.28
C ASP A 144 0.40 -0.56 5.17
N VAL A 145 -0.58 0.19 5.65
CA VAL A 145 -0.41 1.25 6.64
C VAL A 145 -1.56 1.16 7.62
N GLN A 146 -1.26 1.19 8.92
CA GLN A 146 -2.24 1.11 9.99
C GLN A 146 -2.00 2.20 11.02
N LYS A 147 -3.08 2.86 11.41
CA LYS A 147 -3.11 3.75 12.58
C LYS A 147 -3.06 2.90 13.84
N ILE A 148 -2.22 3.30 14.79
CA ILE A 148 -2.24 2.77 16.15
C ILE A 148 -3.46 3.37 16.86
N ASP A 149 -4.38 2.51 17.26
CA ASP A 149 -5.62 2.86 17.94
C ASP A 149 -5.66 2.14 19.30
N ASP A 150 -5.48 2.88 20.39
CA ASP A 150 -5.42 2.33 21.74
C ASP A 150 -6.72 1.61 22.17
N THR A 151 -7.82 1.80 21.42
CA THR A 151 -9.10 1.08 21.66
C THR A 151 -9.13 -0.31 21.02
N LEU A 152 -8.15 -0.65 20.18
CA LEU A 152 -8.06 -1.95 19.52
C LEU A 152 -7.74 -3.07 20.52
N ASN A 153 -8.68 -3.98 20.73
CA ASN A 153 -8.41 -5.24 21.42
C ASN A 153 -7.64 -6.21 20.49
N TRP A 154 -6.33 -6.02 20.40
CA TRP A 154 -5.49 -6.71 19.42
C TRP A 154 -5.17 -8.17 19.77
N ARG A 155 -5.20 -8.55 21.06
CA ARG A 155 -4.77 -9.89 21.51
C ARG A 155 -5.59 -11.03 20.89
N PRO A 156 -6.95 -10.98 20.86
CA PRO A 156 -7.74 -12.03 20.21
C PRO A 156 -7.51 -12.10 18.70
N ILE A 157 -7.18 -10.97 18.06
CA ILE A 157 -6.84 -10.94 16.63
C ILE A 157 -5.52 -11.66 16.40
N ALA A 158 -4.50 -11.38 17.23
CA ALA A 158 -3.23 -12.09 17.19
C ALA A 158 -3.43 -13.60 17.36
N GLU A 159 -4.12 -14.03 18.41
CA GLU A 159 -4.37 -15.46 18.68
C GLU A 159 -5.09 -16.21 17.55
N ARG A 160 -5.91 -15.51 16.76
CA ARG A 160 -6.66 -16.10 15.65
C ARG A 160 -5.87 -16.10 14.34
N CYS A 161 -5.17 -15.00 14.06
CA CYS A 161 -4.70 -14.68 12.71
C CYS A 161 -3.19 -14.78 12.53
N ILE A 162 -2.39 -14.82 13.60
CA ILE A 162 -0.93 -14.92 13.49
C ILE A 162 -0.39 -16.18 14.16
N ALA A 163 0.82 -16.60 13.75
CA ALA A 163 1.46 -17.78 14.30
C ALA A 163 1.73 -17.63 15.81
N SER A 164 1.57 -18.71 16.58
CA SER A 164 1.79 -18.69 18.04
C SER A 164 3.17 -18.16 18.43
N SER A 165 4.21 -18.52 17.67
CA SER A 165 5.58 -18.05 17.90
C SER A 165 5.74 -16.53 17.69
N ALA A 166 4.98 -15.94 16.76
CA ALA A 166 4.94 -14.50 16.56
C ALA A 166 4.19 -13.81 17.70
N THR A 167 3.06 -14.37 18.12
CA THR A 167 2.31 -13.89 19.30
C THR A 167 3.18 -13.92 20.55
N GLU A 168 3.88 -15.02 20.84
CA GLU A 168 4.81 -15.15 21.97
C GLU A 168 5.89 -14.07 21.92
N THR A 169 6.53 -13.87 20.76
CA THR A 169 7.55 -12.82 20.57
C THR A 169 7.01 -11.42 20.85
N ILE A 170 5.75 -11.14 20.47
CA ILE A 170 5.09 -9.86 20.77
C ILE A 170 4.83 -9.74 22.28
N LEU A 171 4.38 -10.81 22.94
CA LEU A 171 4.09 -10.83 24.38
C LEU A 171 5.34 -10.68 25.26
N GLU A 172 6.52 -11.05 24.75
CA GLU A 172 7.81 -10.80 25.41
C GLU A 172 8.20 -9.31 25.45
N GLN A 173 7.59 -8.46 24.63
CA GLN A 173 7.87 -7.02 24.65
C GLN A 173 7.23 -6.34 25.87
N PRO A 174 7.77 -5.20 26.34
CA PRO A 174 7.12 -4.42 27.39
C PRO A 174 5.68 -4.08 26.99
N GLU A 175 4.74 -4.22 27.92
CA GLU A 175 3.30 -4.13 27.65
C GLU A 175 2.91 -2.91 26.80
N ARG A 176 3.48 -1.74 27.13
CA ARG A 176 3.28 -0.47 26.41
C ARG A 176 3.69 -0.47 24.93
N HIS A 177 4.49 -1.44 24.49
CA HIS A 177 4.96 -1.57 23.11
C HIS A 177 4.30 -2.74 22.37
N GLN A 178 3.70 -3.71 23.07
CA GLN A 178 3.18 -4.94 22.47
C GLN A 178 2.20 -4.66 21.31
N GLN A 179 1.29 -3.70 21.49
CA GLN A 179 0.35 -3.32 20.43
C GLN A 179 1.07 -2.77 19.20
N GLU A 180 2.11 -1.94 19.37
CA GLU A 180 2.86 -1.39 18.24
C GLU A 180 3.59 -2.48 17.45
N TYR A 181 4.14 -3.48 18.16
CA TYR A 181 4.76 -4.66 17.55
C TYR A 181 3.73 -5.51 16.81
N PHE A 182 2.55 -5.75 17.41
CA PHE A 182 1.45 -6.44 16.74
C PHE A 182 1.03 -5.73 15.45
N ILE A 183 0.83 -4.41 15.50
CA ILE A 183 0.38 -3.64 14.33
C ILE A 183 1.47 -3.64 13.24
N GLN A 184 2.75 -3.56 13.61
CA GLN A 184 3.84 -3.69 12.64
C GLN A 184 3.82 -5.07 11.95
N TYR A 185 3.71 -6.14 12.73
CA TYR A 185 3.61 -7.50 12.19
C TYR A 185 2.36 -7.68 11.31
N TRP A 186 1.23 -7.10 11.72
CA TRP A 186 0.01 -7.09 10.92
C TRP A 186 0.21 -6.41 9.56
N CYS A 187 0.85 -5.24 9.54
CA CYS A 187 1.17 -4.54 8.30
C CYS A 187 2.04 -5.40 7.36
N GLU A 188 3.02 -6.12 7.91
CA GLU A 188 3.90 -7.01 7.15
C GLU A 188 3.12 -8.17 6.52
N LEU A 189 2.25 -8.83 7.29
CA LEU A 189 1.37 -9.88 6.77
C LEU A 189 0.44 -9.37 5.68
N GLU A 190 -0.23 -8.23 5.89
CA GLU A 190 -1.12 -7.62 4.92
C GLU A 190 -0.39 -7.21 3.64
N ALA A 191 0.82 -6.64 3.77
CA ALA A 191 1.65 -6.30 2.62
C ALA A 191 2.04 -7.56 1.83
N LEU A 192 2.43 -8.64 2.50
CA LEU A 192 2.73 -9.93 1.86
C LEU A 192 1.51 -10.51 1.13
N LEU A 193 0.35 -10.56 1.80
CA LEU A 193 -0.88 -11.07 1.19
C LEU A 193 -1.27 -10.26 -0.04
N LYS A 194 -1.25 -8.93 0.06
CA LYS A 194 -1.51 -8.01 -1.07
C LYS A 194 -0.50 -8.15 -2.20
N CYS A 195 0.76 -8.48 -1.88
CA CYS A 195 1.80 -8.77 -2.85
C CYS A 195 1.51 -10.06 -3.62
N ARG A 196 1.13 -11.14 -2.92
CA ARG A 196 0.75 -12.41 -3.53
C ARG A 196 -0.57 -12.36 -4.30
N GLY A 197 -1.34 -11.29 -4.12
CA GLY A 197 -2.67 -11.16 -4.70
C GLY A 197 -3.70 -12.00 -3.94
N HIS A 198 -3.50 -12.14 -2.62
CA HIS A 198 -4.43 -12.74 -1.67
C HIS A 198 -5.07 -11.66 -0.78
N GLY A 199 -6.30 -11.87 -0.35
CA GLY A 199 -6.97 -11.08 0.68
C GLY A 199 -6.91 -11.75 2.05
N LEU A 200 -7.38 -11.06 3.08
CA LEU A 200 -7.48 -11.58 4.46
C LEU A 200 -8.22 -12.92 4.60
N SER A 201 -9.06 -13.29 3.62
CA SER A 201 -9.73 -14.59 3.57
C SER A 201 -8.78 -15.79 3.45
N GLY A 202 -7.50 -15.57 3.18
CA GLY A 202 -6.45 -16.60 3.25
C GLY A 202 -5.89 -16.84 4.65
N LEU A 203 -6.14 -15.96 5.63
CA LEU A 203 -5.59 -16.14 6.98
C LEU A 203 -6.30 -17.27 7.74
N ASN A 204 -5.77 -18.49 7.63
CA ASN A 204 -6.01 -19.55 8.58
C ASN A 204 -4.87 -19.62 9.60
N ARG A 205 -5.18 -20.03 10.83
CA ARG A 205 -4.20 -20.22 11.91
C ARG A 205 -3.10 -21.18 11.41
N GLY A 206 -1.87 -20.68 11.25
CA GLY A 206 -0.73 -21.46 10.78
C GLY A 206 -0.38 -21.34 9.29
N GLU A 207 -1.06 -20.48 8.51
CA GLU A 207 -0.50 -20.07 7.21
C GLU A 207 0.79 -19.26 7.43
N PRO A 208 1.77 -19.38 6.52
CA PRO A 208 3.16 -19.20 6.89
C PRO A 208 3.41 -17.80 7.44
N SER A 209 4.10 -17.77 8.58
CA SER A 209 4.94 -16.65 8.97
C SER A 209 5.73 -16.16 7.75
N ALA A 210 6.21 -14.92 7.80
CA ALA A 210 7.09 -14.28 6.81
C ALA A 210 8.40 -15.05 6.45
N GLN A 211 8.51 -16.34 6.77
CA GLN A 211 9.71 -17.16 6.67
C GLN A 211 9.73 -18.16 5.49
N ALA A 212 8.64 -18.36 4.74
CA ALA A 212 8.57 -19.47 3.77
C ALA A 212 8.68 -19.11 2.28
N ASN A 213 8.83 -17.85 1.87
CA ASN A 213 8.93 -17.50 0.45
C ASN A 213 9.97 -16.41 0.20
N GLU A 214 10.61 -16.45 -0.96
CA GLU A 214 11.63 -15.53 -1.49
C GLU A 214 11.16 -14.05 -1.64
N GLU A 215 10.07 -13.65 -1.00
CA GLU A 215 9.58 -12.28 -0.99
C GLU A 215 10.39 -11.43 -0.02
N HIS A 216 10.64 -10.19 -0.41
CA HIS A 216 11.32 -9.22 0.44
C HIS A 216 10.30 -8.32 1.11
N ILE A 217 10.49 -8.06 2.40
CA ILE A 217 9.62 -7.22 3.23
C ILE A 217 10.45 -6.10 3.83
N TRP A 218 9.87 -4.90 3.83
CA TRP A 218 10.45 -3.71 4.44
C TRP A 218 9.47 -3.08 5.41
N THR A 219 10.01 -2.54 6.49
CA THR A 219 9.31 -1.53 7.29
C THR A 219 9.28 -0.22 6.48
N VAL A 220 8.12 0.44 6.39
CA VAL A 220 8.02 1.74 5.72
C VAL A 220 7.97 2.83 6.78
N ARG A 221 8.89 3.80 6.68
CA ARG A 221 8.93 4.94 7.61
C ARG A 221 7.67 5.78 7.44
N VAL A 222 6.89 5.87 8.51
CA VAL A 222 5.69 6.71 8.62
C VAL A 222 5.76 7.55 9.89
N GLN A 223 4.87 8.53 9.99
CA GLN A 223 4.76 9.38 11.17
C GLN A 223 4.36 8.59 12.44
N LYS A 224 4.63 9.17 13.62
CA LYS A 224 4.25 8.60 14.92
C LYS A 224 2.73 8.32 14.97
N GLY A 225 2.36 7.23 15.64
CA GLY A 225 0.97 6.76 15.73
C GLY A 225 0.53 5.90 14.54
N TYR A 226 1.46 5.54 13.65
CA TYR A 226 1.21 4.63 12.54
C TYR A 226 2.33 3.59 12.42
N ARG A 227 2.03 2.48 11.77
CA ARG A 227 2.99 1.48 11.29
C ARG A 227 2.69 1.16 9.84
N ALA A 228 3.69 0.73 9.09
CA ALA A 228 3.54 0.42 7.68
C ALA A 228 4.60 -0.57 7.21
N ALA A 229 4.25 -1.32 6.18
CA ALA A 229 5.15 -2.27 5.53
C ALA A 229 4.95 -2.26 4.02
N ALA A 230 5.98 -2.72 3.33
CA ALA A 230 5.96 -3.02 1.90
C ALA A 230 6.51 -4.42 1.67
N ALA A 231 5.95 -5.13 0.70
CA ALA A 231 6.42 -6.43 0.27
C ALA A 231 6.60 -6.46 -1.24
N GLN A 232 7.56 -7.25 -1.72
CA GLN A 232 7.86 -7.45 -3.13
C GLN A 232 8.09 -8.95 -3.40
N SER A 233 7.48 -9.47 -4.46
CA SER A 233 7.68 -10.86 -4.90
C SER A 233 9.13 -11.07 -5.35
N PRO A 234 9.68 -12.29 -5.33
CA PRO A 234 10.97 -12.57 -5.97
C PRO A 234 10.98 -12.19 -7.46
N LYS A 235 12.18 -12.06 -8.02
CA LYS A 235 12.34 -11.92 -9.47
C LYS A 235 11.88 -13.22 -10.12
N ARG A 236 10.81 -13.18 -10.90
CA ARG A 236 10.51 -14.31 -11.79
C ARG A 236 11.67 -14.46 -12.77
N PHE A 237 12.43 -15.54 -12.69
CA PHE A 237 13.26 -15.96 -13.81
C PHE A 237 12.31 -16.15 -15.00
N ARG A 238 12.52 -15.41 -16.08
CA ARG A 238 11.83 -15.70 -17.34
C ARG A 238 12.24 -17.12 -17.72
N SER A 239 11.32 -18.08 -17.64
CA SER A 239 11.45 -19.30 -18.44
C SER A 239 11.54 -18.83 -19.88
N GLN A 240 12.68 -19.07 -20.52
CA GLN A 240 12.85 -18.84 -21.95
C GLN A 240 11.75 -19.62 -22.68
N SER A 241 10.96 -18.91 -23.47
CA SER A 241 10.08 -19.47 -24.49
C SER A 241 10.49 -18.89 -25.83
#